data_AF-A0A1G6Q5G1-F1
#
_entry.id   AF-A0A1G6Q5G1-F1
#
_cell.length_a   1.000
_cell.length_b   1.000
_cell.length_c   1.000
_cell.angle_alpha   90.00
_cell.angle_beta   90.00
_cell.angle_gamma   90.00
#
_symmetry.space_group_name_H-M   'P 1'
#
loop_
_entity.id
_entity.type
_entity.pdbx_description
1 polymer ?
#
loop_
_entity_poly.entity_id
_entity_poly.type
_entity_poly.pdbx_seq_one_letter_code
_entity_poly.pdbx_strand_id
1 'polypeptide(L)'
;MDFFNQYPLLRSIVLTLGYTALSGLEMFIGYYLFSKVTQYDDTVEIFEKKNVAAALASGGKVVGTAIVLGFAIVTNDRLWWAALWGGIGILLLLLGYKVLEWVTPRHHVDAEIGKGNTAAGMFSFLLSIGLAVVIGTSLT
;
A
#
# COMPACT_ATOMS: atom_id res chain seq x y z
N MET A 1 -4.12 24.39 -24.70
CA MET A 1 -4.53 23.63 -23.50
C MET A 1 -6.03 23.28 -23.57
N ASP A 2 -6.66 23.26 -24.76
CA ASP A 2 -8.12 23.50 -24.83
C ASP A 2 -8.96 22.42 -25.54
N PHE A 3 -8.36 21.38 -26.13
CA PHE A 3 -9.14 20.30 -26.76
C PHE A 3 -9.97 19.51 -25.74
N PHE A 4 -9.36 19.13 -24.61
CA PHE A 4 -10.06 18.35 -23.57
C PHE A 4 -11.06 19.17 -22.75
N ASN A 5 -10.88 20.49 -22.67
CA ASN A 5 -11.86 21.36 -22.00
C ASN A 5 -13.17 21.46 -22.80
N GLN A 6 -13.11 21.25 -24.11
CA GLN A 6 -14.28 21.24 -24.99
C GLN A 6 -15.12 19.95 -24.86
N TYR A 7 -14.52 18.84 -24.42
CA TYR A 7 -15.16 17.54 -24.28
C TYR A 7 -15.01 17.00 -22.84
N PRO A 8 -15.87 17.44 -21.90
CA PRO A 8 -15.71 17.12 -20.48
C PRO A 8 -15.79 15.62 -20.19
N LEU A 9 -16.63 14.87 -20.92
CA LEU A 9 -16.70 13.40 -20.79
C LEU A 9 -15.39 12.73 -21.19
N LEU A 10 -14.82 13.11 -22.34
CA LEU A 10 -13.55 12.56 -22.82
C LEU A 10 -12.41 12.85 -21.84
N ARG A 11 -12.38 14.08 -21.30
CA ARG A 11 -11.41 14.46 -20.26
C ARG A 11 -11.51 13.57 -19.03
N SER A 12 -12.71 13.34 -18.51
CA SER A 12 -12.91 12.48 -17.33
C SER A 12 -12.49 11.05 -17.59
N ILE A 13 -12.81 10.48 -18.75
CA ILE A 13 -12.40 9.11 -19.12
C ILE A 13 -10.87 9.00 -19.15
N VAL A 14 -10.19 9.94 -19.82
CA VAL A 14 -8.72 9.94 -19.92
C VAL A 14 -8.08 10.07 -18.54
N LEU A 15 -8.59 10.95 -17.68
CA LEU A 15 -8.07 11.11 -16.31
C LEU A 15 -8.31 9.88 -15.45
N THR A 16 -9.49 9.28 -15.48
CA THR A 16 -9.78 8.05 -14.73
C THR A 16 -8.86 6.91 -15.14
N LEU A 17 -8.65 6.73 -16.45
CA LEU A 17 -7.72 5.72 -16.95
C LEU A 17 -6.28 6.02 -16.53
N GLY A 18 -5.86 7.28 -16.59
CA GLY A 18 -4.55 7.74 -16.15
C GLY A 18 -4.29 7.47 -14.67
N TYR A 19 -5.21 7.89 -13.79
CA TYR A 19 -5.11 7.65 -12.35
C TYR A 19 -5.11 6.16 -12.00
N THR A 20 -6.01 5.38 -12.61
CA THR A 20 -6.12 3.94 -12.36
C THR A 20 -4.86 3.19 -12.81
N ALA A 21 -4.35 3.48 -14.01
CA ALA A 21 -3.15 2.82 -14.52
C ALA A 21 -1.90 3.17 -13.70
N LEU A 22 -1.72 4.46 -13.37
CA LEU A 22 -0.55 4.92 -12.64
C LEU A 22 -0.57 4.43 -11.19
N SER A 23 -1.70 4.57 -10.49
CA SER A 23 -1.84 4.08 -9.11
C SER A 23 -1.76 2.56 -9.05
N GLY A 24 -2.29 1.85 -10.06
CA GLY A 24 -2.13 0.41 -10.17
C GLY A 24 -0.66 0.00 -10.26
N LEU A 25 0.13 0.70 -11.08
CA LEU A 25 1.58 0.49 -11.17
C LEU A 25 2.28 0.77 -9.83
N GLU A 26 1.96 1.90 -9.18
CA GLU A 26 2.52 2.25 -7.87
C GLU A 26 2.17 1.21 -6.79
N MET A 27 0.97 0.64 -6.85
CA MET A 27 0.56 -0.43 -5.95
C MET A 27 1.40 -1.71 -6.13
N PHE A 28 1.69 -2.10 -7.38
CA PHE A 28 2.61 -3.23 -7.65
C PHE A 28 4.04 -2.94 -7.19
N ILE A 29 4.53 -1.72 -7.43
CA ILE A 29 5.85 -1.29 -6.95
C ILE A 29 5.90 -1.32 -5.42
N GLY A 30 4.89 -0.76 -4.75
CA GLY A 30 4.77 -0.76 -3.30
C GLY A 30 4.79 -2.18 -2.74
N TYR A 31 3.98 -3.09 -3.29
CA TYR A 31 3.98 -4.50 -2.89
C TYR A 31 5.37 -5.15 -3.05
N TYR A 32 6.03 -4.94 -4.19
CA TYR A 32 7.38 -5.44 -4.42
C TYR A 32 8.39 -4.91 -3.39
N LEU A 33 8.33 -3.61 -3.07
CA LEU A 33 9.20 -2.98 -2.07
C LEU A 33 8.94 -3.56 -0.68
N PHE A 34 7.68 -3.77 -0.28
CA PHE A 34 7.38 -4.43 0.99
C PHE A 34 7.95 -5.84 1.05
N SER A 35 7.80 -6.63 -0.03
CA SER A 35 8.31 -8.00 -0.09
C SER A 35 9.83 -8.08 0.08
N LYS A 36 10.56 -7.02 -0.31
CA LYS A 36 12.01 -6.90 -0.05
C LYS A 36 12.37 -6.52 1.38
N VAL A 37 11.45 -5.92 2.12
CA VAL A 37 11.67 -5.51 3.52
C VAL A 37 11.28 -6.64 4.48
N THR A 38 10.28 -7.45 4.14
CA THR A 38 9.80 -8.54 5.00
C THR A 38 10.78 -9.70 5.12
N GLN A 39 10.81 -10.36 6.27
CA GLN A 39 11.78 -11.43 6.56
C GLN A 39 11.38 -12.81 6.02
N TYR A 40 10.16 -12.97 5.50
CA TYR A 40 9.66 -14.22 4.92
C TYR A 40 9.31 -14.04 3.44
N ASP A 41 9.31 -15.15 2.69
CA ASP A 41 8.93 -15.15 1.28
C ASP A 41 7.40 -15.20 1.14
N ASP A 42 6.81 -14.08 0.70
CA ASP A 42 5.36 -13.97 0.51
C ASP A 42 4.81 -15.05 -0.44
N THR A 43 5.56 -15.41 -1.48
CA THR A 43 5.10 -16.37 -2.50
C THR A 43 5.03 -17.78 -1.93
N VAL A 44 6.10 -18.20 -1.27
CA VAL A 44 6.18 -19.53 -0.64
C VAL A 44 5.16 -19.65 0.49
N GLU A 45 5.07 -18.65 1.37
CA GLU A 45 4.14 -18.70 2.49
C GLU A 45 2.68 -18.71 2.01
N ILE A 46 2.30 -17.86 1.06
CA ILE A 46 0.91 -17.72 0.62
C ILE A 46 0.48 -18.85 -0.32
N PHE A 47 1.25 -19.13 -1.38
CA PHE A 47 0.80 -20.01 -2.46
C PHE A 47 1.20 -21.47 -2.27
N GLU A 48 2.35 -21.74 -1.64
CA GLU A 48 2.82 -23.11 -1.42
C GLU A 48 2.35 -23.65 -0.07
N LYS A 49 2.60 -22.88 1.00
CA LYS A 49 2.29 -23.30 2.39
C LYS A 49 0.87 -22.95 2.82
N LYS A 50 0.13 -22.12 2.07
CA LYS A 50 -1.23 -21.69 2.39
C LYS A 50 -1.33 -21.01 3.76
N ASN A 51 -0.29 -20.27 4.12
CA ASN A 51 -0.19 -19.57 5.39
C ASN A 51 -1.13 -18.35 5.40
N VAL A 52 -2.24 -18.48 6.13
CA VAL A 52 -3.25 -17.42 6.27
C VAL A 52 -2.69 -16.18 6.96
N ALA A 53 -1.74 -16.32 7.89
CA ALA A 53 -1.10 -15.19 8.54
C ALA A 53 -0.33 -14.33 7.54
N ALA A 54 0.46 -14.96 6.66
CA ALA A 54 1.19 -14.27 5.61
C ALA A 54 0.23 -13.63 4.60
N ALA A 55 -0.87 -14.31 4.24
CA ALA A 55 -1.89 -13.74 3.37
C ALA A 55 -2.56 -12.50 3.98
N LEU A 56 -2.87 -12.50 5.28
CA LEU A 56 -3.41 -11.34 5.98
C LEU A 56 -2.39 -10.19 6.01
N ALA A 57 -1.16 -10.44 6.43
CA ALA A 57 -0.12 -9.42 6.45
C ALA A 57 0.10 -8.79 5.07
N SER A 58 0.13 -9.62 4.02
CA SER A 58 0.34 -9.16 2.65
C SER A 58 -0.88 -8.46 2.05
N GLY A 59 -2.09 -8.90 2.40
CA GLY A 59 -3.31 -8.14 2.13
C GLY A 59 -3.26 -6.75 2.76
N GLY A 60 -2.64 -6.61 3.93
CA GLY A 60 -2.51 -5.35 4.66
C GLY A 60 -1.63 -4.35 3.92
N LYS A 61 -0.50 -4.83 3.38
CA LYS A 61 0.39 -4.05 2.50
C LYS A 61 -0.37 -3.49 1.28
N VAL A 62 -1.16 -4.34 0.62
CA VAL A 62 -1.93 -3.96 -0.58
C VAL A 62 -3.05 -2.98 -0.23
N VAL A 63 -3.88 -3.29 0.77
CA VAL A 63 -4.99 -2.43 1.21
C VAL A 63 -4.47 -1.08 1.72
N GLY A 64 -3.42 -1.08 2.54
CA GLY A 64 -2.80 0.15 3.03
C GLY A 64 -2.28 1.03 1.89
N THR A 65 -1.60 0.44 0.92
CA THR A 65 -1.13 1.15 -0.28
C THR A 65 -2.31 1.73 -1.08
N ALA A 66 -3.37 0.96 -1.29
CA ALA A 66 -4.56 1.42 -2.01
C ALA A 66 -5.24 2.61 -1.30
N ILE A 67 -5.33 2.59 0.03
CA ILE A 67 -5.88 3.71 0.82
C ILE A 67 -5.05 4.98 0.60
N VAL A 68 -3.73 4.89 0.74
CA VAL A 68 -2.81 6.03 0.54
C VAL A 68 -2.93 6.60 -0.86
N LEU A 69 -2.91 5.75 -1.89
CA LEU A 69 -3.07 6.17 -3.27
C LEU A 69 -4.43 6.82 -3.52
N GLY A 70 -5.49 6.28 -2.92
CA GLY A 70 -6.83 6.87 -2.97
C GLY A 70 -6.85 8.29 -2.40
N PHE A 71 -6.25 8.52 -1.23
CA PHE A 71 -6.12 9.86 -0.66
C PHE A 71 -5.27 10.78 -1.53
N ALA A 72 -4.16 10.28 -2.09
CA ALA A 72 -3.31 11.06 -2.98
C ALA A 72 -4.04 11.52 -4.25
N ILE A 73 -4.89 10.66 -4.83
CA ILE A 73 -5.75 11.02 -5.98
C ILE A 73 -6.79 12.07 -5.59
N VAL A 74 -7.46 11.90 -4.45
CA VAL A 74 -8.55 12.81 -4.03
C VAL A 74 -8.05 14.19 -3.64
N THR A 75 -6.84 14.30 -3.09
CA THR A 75 -6.24 15.56 -2.63
C THR A 75 -5.55 16.35 -3.75
N ASN A 76 -5.32 15.76 -4.93
CA ASN A 76 -4.52 16.37 -5.98
C ASN A 76 -5.25 16.51 -7.32
N ASP A 77 -5.20 17.72 -7.89
CA ASP A 77 -5.85 18.03 -9.17
C ASP A 77 -5.05 17.58 -10.41
N ARG A 78 -3.80 17.15 -10.23
CA ARG A 78 -2.90 16.76 -11.32
C ARG A 78 -2.39 15.35 -11.11
N LEU A 79 -2.42 14.57 -12.18
CA LEU A 79 -1.99 13.16 -12.20
C LEU A 79 -0.59 12.95 -11.59
N TRP A 80 0.37 13.79 -11.97
CA TRP A 80 1.75 13.66 -11.49
C TRP A 80 1.93 14.07 -10.03
N TRP A 81 1.09 14.97 -9.51
CA TRP A 81 1.10 15.33 -8.09
C TRP A 81 0.54 14.20 -7.23
N ALA A 82 -0.57 13.60 -7.66
CA ALA A 82 -1.13 12.43 -6.99
C ALA A 82 -0.11 11.27 -6.94
N ALA A 83 0.61 11.02 -8.04
CA ALA A 83 1.66 10.00 -8.06
C ALA A 83 2.81 10.31 -7.09
N LEU A 84 3.30 11.55 -7.08
CA LEU A 84 4.37 11.96 -6.17
C LEU A 84 3.96 11.77 -4.70
N TRP A 85 2.77 12.20 -4.32
CA TRP A 85 2.25 12.01 -2.96
C TRP A 85 1.92 10.56 -2.63
N GLY A 86 1.42 9.81 -3.61
CA GLY A 86 1.22 8.37 -3.52
C GLY A 86 2.52 7.64 -3.21
N GLY A 87 3.58 7.93 -3.96
CA GLY A 87 4.93 7.43 -3.71
C GLY A 87 5.47 7.80 -2.33
N ILE A 88 5.33 9.07 -1.90
CA ILE A 88 5.72 9.50 -0.55
C ILE A 88 4.95 8.70 0.51
N GLY A 89 3.64 8.54 0.34
CA GLY A 89 2.83 7.78 1.29
C GLY A 89 3.20 6.30 1.35
N ILE A 90 3.55 5.66 0.23
CA ILE A 90 4.08 4.29 0.20
C ILE A 90 5.41 4.22 0.96
N LEU A 91 6.31 5.18 0.77
CA LEU A 91 7.57 5.26 1.54
C LEU A 91 7.30 5.40 3.04
N LEU A 92 6.32 6.23 3.44
CA LEU A 92 5.92 6.38 4.83
C LEU A 92 5.32 5.09 5.40
N LEU A 93 4.54 4.34 4.62
CA LEU A 93 4.05 3.02 5.05
C LEU A 93 5.19 2.02 5.26
N LEU A 94 6.18 1.98 4.36
CA LEU A 94 7.39 1.15 4.52
C LEU A 94 8.17 1.52 5.79
N LEU A 95 8.28 2.82 6.08
CA LEU A 95 8.91 3.29 7.32
C LEU A 95 8.07 2.91 8.55
N GLY A 96 6.75 3.08 8.50
CA GLY A 96 5.84 2.68 9.58
C GLY A 96 5.91 1.18 9.87
N TYR A 97 6.06 0.35 8.84
CA TYR A 97 6.29 -1.08 8.98
C TYR A 97 7.60 -1.38 9.72
N LYS A 98 8.71 -0.72 9.36
CA LYS A 98 9.99 -0.89 10.08
C LYS A 98 9.90 -0.42 11.53
N VAL A 99 9.16 0.65 11.79
CA VAL A 99 8.92 1.15 13.16
C VAL A 99 8.17 0.10 13.99
N LEU A 100 7.18 -0.61 13.41
CA LEU A 100 6.53 -1.73 14.10
C LEU A 100 7.55 -2.79 14.54
N GLU A 101 8.41 -3.22 13.61
CA GLU A 101 9.42 -4.25 13.89
C GLU A 101 10.38 -3.79 15.01
N TRP A 102 10.75 -2.50 14.99
CA TRP A 102 11.62 -1.89 15.99
C TRP A 102 10.95 -1.70 17.38
N VAL A 103 9.65 -1.39 17.43
CA VAL A 103 8.88 -1.22 18.67
C VAL A 103 8.45 -2.55 19.27
N THR A 104 8.35 -3.60 18.45
CA THR A 104 7.93 -4.95 18.85
C THR A 104 9.05 -6.01 18.83
N PRO A 105 10.29 -5.69 19.24
CA PRO A 105 11.45 -6.55 18.98
C PRO A 105 11.40 -7.86 19.77
N ARG A 106 10.67 -7.90 20.89
CA ARG A 106 10.48 -9.14 21.67
C ARG A 106 9.64 -10.21 20.94
N HIS A 107 8.81 -9.81 19.98
CA HIS A 107 7.83 -10.71 19.36
C HIS A 107 8.13 -11.03 17.90
N HIS A 108 9.17 -10.44 17.27
CA HIS A 108 9.57 -10.68 15.87
C HIS A 108 8.37 -10.98 14.95
N VAL A 109 7.51 -9.98 14.75
CA VAL A 109 6.19 -10.15 14.13
C VAL A 109 6.27 -10.91 12.80
N ASP A 110 7.26 -10.59 11.96
CA ASP A 110 7.53 -11.28 10.69
C ASP A 110 7.85 -12.77 10.87
N ALA A 111 8.65 -13.13 11.87
CA ALA A 111 8.98 -14.52 12.16
C ALA A 111 7.75 -15.28 12.67
N GLU A 112 6.90 -14.65 13.47
CA GLU A 112 5.64 -15.24 13.93
C GLU A 112 4.66 -15.43 12.76
N ILE A 113 4.57 -14.46 11.85
CA ILE A 113 3.79 -14.58 10.61
C ILE A 113 4.31 -15.76 9.78
N GLY A 114 5.62 -15.89 9.59
CA GLY A 114 6.25 -16.99 8.85
C GLY A 114 6.02 -18.37 9.51
N LYS A 115 5.73 -18.44 10.80
CA LYS A 115 5.32 -19.67 11.50
C LYS A 115 3.81 -19.96 11.41
N GLY A 116 3.04 -19.11 10.75
CA GLY A 116 1.59 -19.26 10.60
C GLY A 116 0.76 -18.65 11.73
N ASN A 117 1.32 -17.71 12.50
CA ASN A 117 0.59 -17.04 13.57
C ASN A 117 -0.43 -16.04 12.99
N THR A 118 -1.67 -16.51 12.77
CA THR A 118 -2.74 -15.71 12.18
C THR A 118 -3.06 -14.45 12.98
N ALA A 119 -2.91 -14.48 14.30
CA ALA A 119 -3.14 -13.30 15.14
C ALA A 119 -2.11 -12.19 14.82
N ALA A 120 -0.83 -12.57 14.65
CA ALA A 120 0.22 -11.64 14.22
C ALA A 120 -0.05 -11.09 12.81
N GLY A 121 -0.49 -11.94 11.87
CA GLY A 121 -0.88 -11.52 10.52
C GLY A 121 -2.05 -10.55 10.52
N MET A 122 -3.10 -10.83 11.30
CA MET A 122 -4.27 -9.95 11.44
C MET A 122 -3.91 -8.60 12.09
N PHE A 123 -3.05 -8.62 13.11
CA PHE A 123 -2.56 -7.40 13.73
C PHE A 123 -1.78 -6.53 12.73
N SER A 124 -0.88 -7.14 11.95
CA SER A 124 -0.13 -6.46 10.89
C SER A 124 -1.05 -5.87 9.81
N PHE A 125 -2.10 -6.61 9.42
CA PHE A 125 -3.13 -6.14 8.49
C PHE A 125 -3.84 -4.88 8.99
N LEU A 126 -4.38 -4.92 10.21
CA LEU A 126 -5.12 -3.80 10.80
C LEU A 126 -4.22 -2.58 11.04
N LEU A 127 -2.97 -2.81 11.45
CA LEU A 127 -2.01 -1.72 11.62
C LEU A 127 -1.70 -1.04 10.29
N SER A 128 -1.53 -1.82 9.21
CA SER A 128 -1.29 -1.26 7.87
C SER A 128 -2.45 -0.35 7.43
N ILE A 129 -3.69 -0.74 7.71
CA ILE A 129 -4.87 0.10 7.47
C ILE A 129 -4.82 1.37 8.33
N GLY A 130 -4.56 1.25 9.62
CA GLY A 130 -4.50 2.40 10.53
C GLY A 130 -3.44 3.43 10.11
N LEU A 131 -2.22 2.95 9.80
CA LEU A 131 -1.15 3.79 9.28
C LEU A 131 -1.54 4.45 7.96
N ALA A 132 -2.12 3.69 7.03
CA ALA A 132 -2.53 4.21 5.73
C ALA A 132 -3.55 5.33 5.83
N VAL A 133 -4.53 5.22 6.73
CA VAL A 133 -5.50 6.28 6.97
C VAL A 133 -4.81 7.53 7.52
N VAL A 134 -3.98 7.39 8.56
CA VAL A 134 -3.27 8.54 9.15
C VAL A 134 -2.38 9.23 8.12
N ILE A 135 -1.56 8.46 7.40
CA ILE A 135 -0.68 8.97 6.35
C ILE A 135 -1.50 9.62 5.24
N GLY A 136 -2.52 8.93 4.72
CA GLY A 136 -3.36 9.41 3.64
C GLY A 136 -4.07 10.73 3.97
N THR A 137 -4.62 10.85 5.18
CA THR A 137 -5.23 12.11 5.65
C THR A 137 -4.24 13.26 5.85
N SER A 138 -2.94 12.96 5.93
CA SER A 138 -1.88 13.95 6.10
C SER A 138 -1.29 14.43 4.77
N LEU A 139 -1.68 13.84 3.64
CA LEU A 139 -1.24 14.28 2.31
C LEU A 139 -1.94 15.59 1.94
N THR A 140 -1.18 16.53 1.37
CA THR A 140 -1.62 17.92 1.08
C THR A 140 -1.41 18.34 -0.35
#